data_AF-A0A843I2W2-F1
#
_entry.id   AF-A0A843I2W2-F1
#
_cell.length_a   1.000
_cell.length_b   1.000
_cell.length_c   1.000
_cell.angle_alpha   90.00
_cell.angle_beta   90.00
_cell.angle_gamma   90.00
#
_symmetry.space_group_name_H-M   'P 1'
#
loop_
_entity.id
_entity.type
_entity.pdbx_description
1 polymer ?
#
loop_
_entity_poly.entity_id
_entity_poly.type
_entity_poly.pdbx_seq_one_letter_code
_entity_poly.pdbx_strand_id
1 'polypeptide(L)' 'MTTDEPKNPWNPEEEGDHDPVMREWWTCELLFQTKEDHRRWNLMTSFAYEQESPSCFFQYVLKKMGGT' A
#
# COMPACT_ATOMS: atom_id res chain seq x y z
N MET A 1 -3.80 -2.34 35.47
CA MET A 1 -4.13 -2.39 34.03
C MET A 1 -2.82 -2.15 33.31
N THR A 2 -2.20 -3.19 32.78
CA THR A 2 -0.95 -3.04 32.02
C THR A 2 -1.29 -2.42 30.68
N THR A 3 -0.69 -1.28 30.37
CA THR A 3 -0.72 -0.64 29.06
C THR A 3 0.27 -1.37 28.17
N ASP A 4 -0.08 -2.59 27.76
CA ASP A 4 0.74 -3.32 26.80
C ASP A 4 0.48 -2.73 25.42
N GLU A 5 1.43 -1.95 24.91
CA GLU A 5 1.38 -1.46 23.55
C GLU A 5 1.29 -2.66 22.58
N PRO A 6 0.42 -2.59 21.55
CA PRO A 6 0.28 -3.70 20.62
C PRO A 6 1.62 -3.96 19.93
N LYS A 7 2.18 -5.15 20.17
CA LYS A 7 3.40 -5.62 19.53
C LYS A 7 3.18 -5.61 18.01
N ASN A 8 4.12 -5.03 17.27
CA ASN A 8 4.09 -5.08 15.80
C ASN A 8 3.96 -6.55 15.37
N PRO A 9 2.87 -6.93 14.68
CA PRO A 9 2.69 -8.32 14.25
C PRO A 9 3.64 -8.71 13.13
N TRP A 10 4.24 -7.74 12.44
CA TRP A 10 5.08 -7.93 11.28
C TRP A 10 6.43 -8.58 11.61
N ASN A 11 6.82 -9.57 10.82
CA ASN A 11 8.17 -10.10 10.77
C ASN A 11 8.72 -10.15 9.33
N PRO A 12 10.06 -10.14 9.11
CA PRO A 12 10.62 -10.18 7.76
C PRO A 12 10.34 -11.48 6.97
N GLU A 13 9.99 -12.57 7.66
CA GLU A 13 9.63 -13.84 7.02
C GLU A 13 8.24 -13.75 6.36
N GLU A 14 7.41 -12.80 6.77
CA GLU A 14 6.09 -12.44 6.19
C GLU A 14 6.18 -11.44 5.03
N GLU A 15 7.38 -11.10 4.52
CA GLU A 15 7.52 -10.27 3.31
C GLU A 15 7.32 -11.07 2.01
N GLY A 16 7.14 -12.39 2.10
CA GLY A 16 6.95 -13.28 0.95
C GLY A 16 5.49 -13.46 0.54
N ASP A 17 5.30 -14.31 -0.47
CA ASP A 17 3.97 -14.78 -0.90
C ASP A 17 3.37 -15.72 0.14
N HIS A 18 2.10 -15.54 0.46
CA HIS A 18 1.39 -16.29 1.49
C HIS A 18 0.49 -17.37 0.88
N ASP A 19 1.08 -18.36 0.20
CA ASP A 19 0.32 -19.52 -0.32
C ASP A 19 0.34 -20.71 0.67
N PRO A 20 -0.81 -21.28 1.09
CA PRO A 20 -2.18 -20.96 0.69
C PRO A 20 -2.87 -19.90 1.57
N VAL A 21 -3.51 -18.92 0.94
CA VAL A 21 -4.39 -17.95 1.59
C VAL A 21 -5.68 -17.73 0.78
N MET A 22 -6.75 -17.31 1.46
CA MET A 22 -7.99 -16.94 0.78
C MET A 22 -7.80 -15.74 -0.15
N ARG A 23 -7.02 -14.76 0.28
CA ARG A 23 -6.71 -13.56 -0.49
C ARG A 23 -5.42 -12.95 -0.01
N GLU A 24 -4.57 -12.56 -0.95
CA GLU A 24 -3.42 -11.71 -0.66
C GLU A 24 -3.53 -10.40 -1.44
N TRP A 25 -2.96 -9.34 -0.88
CA TRP A 25 -2.85 -8.05 -1.54
C TRP A 25 -1.49 -7.41 -1.29
N TRP A 26 -0.98 -6.76 -2.33
CA TRP A 26 0.24 -5.98 -2.35
C TRP A 26 -0.12 -4.59 -2.83
N THR A 27 0.27 -3.55 -2.09
CA THR A 27 0.06 -2.16 -2.52
C THR A 27 1.36 -1.40 -2.41
N CYS A 28 1.80 -0.84 -3.53
CA CYS A 28 2.95 0.05 -3.60
C CYS A 28 2.45 1.48 -3.83
N GLU A 29 2.87 2.40 -2.96
CA GLU A 29 2.57 3.83 -3.08
C GLU A 29 3.86 4.62 -3.37
N LEU A 30 3.81 5.46 -4.39
CA LEU A 30 4.86 6.40 -4.72
C LEU A 30 4.33 7.83 -4.56
N LEU A 31 4.83 8.50 -3.52
CA LEU A 31 4.60 9.92 -3.29
C LEU A 31 5.74 10.73 -3.90
N PHE A 32 5.40 11.65 -4.80
CA PHE A 32 6.41 12.49 -5.44
C PHE A 32 5.90 13.92 -5.68
N GLN A 33 6.85 14.83 -5.84
CA GLN A 33 6.59 16.23 -6.17
C GLN A 33 7.25 16.56 -7.51
N THR A 34 6.49 17.15 -8.41
CA THR A 34 7.01 17.65 -9.69
C THR A 34 7.95 18.83 -9.45
N LYS A 35 9.00 18.94 -10.28
CA LYS A 35 9.99 20.01 -10.16
C LYS A 35 9.49 21.35 -10.73
N GLU A 36 8.63 21.31 -11.74
CA GLU A 36 8.21 22.49 -12.50
C GLU A 36 7.07 23.27 -11.83
N ASP A 37 6.02 22.59 -11.40
CA ASP A 37 4.82 23.21 -10.82
C ASP A 37 4.63 22.87 -9.33
N HIS A 38 5.60 22.18 -8.73
CA HIS A 38 5.62 21.80 -7.32
C HIS A 38 4.38 21.03 -6.84
N ARG A 39 3.61 20.42 -7.76
CA ARG A 39 2.45 19.60 -7.43
C ARG A 39 2.86 18.26 -6.82
N ARG A 40 2.07 17.79 -5.87
CA ARG A 40 2.29 16.50 -5.21
C ARG A 40 1.34 15.46 -5.80
N TRP A 41 1.90 14.32 -6.16
CA TRP A 41 1.21 13.21 -6.77
C TRP A 41 1.34 11.97 -5.90
N ASN A 42 0.29 11.14 -5.92
CA ASN A 42 0.35 9.76 -5.43
C ASN A 42 0.10 8.82 -6.61
N LEU A 43 1.06 7.95 -6.89
CA LEU A 43 0.89 6.80 -7.78
C LEU A 43 0.74 5.56 -6.90
N MET A 44 -0.42 4.92 -6.97
CA MET A 44 -0.72 3.69 -6.25
C MET A 44 -0.93 2.55 -7.23
N THR A 45 -0.29 1.41 -6.94
CA THR A 45 -0.41 0.18 -7.71
C THR A 45 -0.72 -0.95 -6.75
N SER A 46 -1.85 -1.62 -6.97
CA SER A 46 -2.33 -2.69 -6.10
C SER A 46 -2.50 -3.97 -6.90
N PHE A 47 -1.90 -5.04 -6.39
CA PHE A 47 -2.03 -6.39 -6.90
C PHE A 47 -2.71 -7.21 -5.82
N ALA A 48 -3.62 -8.08 -6.21
CA ALA A 48 -4.25 -9.03 -5.32
C ALA A 48 -4.44 -10.34 -6.05
N TYR A 49 -4.56 -11.41 -5.30
CA TYR A 49 -5.07 -12.66 -5.83
C TYR A 49 -6.02 -13.27 -4.82
N GLU A 50 -7.00 -14.01 -5.33
CA GLU A 50 -7.89 -14.86 -4.55
C GLU A 50 -7.69 -16.28 -5.07
N GLN A 51 -6.98 -17.09 -4.30
CA GLN A 51 -6.45 -18.39 -4.77
C GLN A 51 -5.67 -18.20 -6.09
N GLU A 52 -6.03 -18.94 -7.14
CA GLU A 52 -5.37 -18.87 -8.44
C GLU A 52 -5.88 -17.72 -9.35
N SER A 53 -6.79 -16.88 -8.85
CA SER A 53 -7.39 -15.79 -9.63
C SER A 53 -6.70 -14.44 -9.36
N PRO A 54 -5.91 -13.90 -10.30
CA PRO A 54 -5.27 -12.59 -10.13
C PRO A 54 -6.27 -11.44 -10.30
N SER A 55 -6.03 -10.35 -9.58
CA SER A 55 -6.72 -9.07 -9.70
C SER A 55 -5.71 -7.94 -9.57
N CYS A 56 -5.72 -6.96 -10.47
CA CYS A 56 -4.81 -5.83 -10.41
C CYS A 56 -5.54 -4.55 -10.78
N PHE A 57 -5.24 -3.46 -10.05
CA PHE A 57 -5.73 -2.14 -10.40
C PHE A 57 -4.67 -1.07 -10.16
N PHE A 58 -4.72 -0.04 -11.00
CA PHE A 58 -3.82 1.12 -10.94
C PHE A 58 -4.64 2.36 -10.62
N GLN A 59 -4.18 3.15 -9.65
CA GLN A 59 -4.79 4.41 -9.30
C GLN A 59 -3.77 5.54 -9.33
N TYR A 60 -4.10 6.61 -10.04
CA TYR A 60 -3.28 7.81 -10.13
C TYR A 60 -4.06 9.01 -9.62
N VAL A 61 -3.57 9.64 -8.54
CA VAL A 61 -4.29 10.73 -7.86
C VAL A 61 -3.39 11.96 -7.71
N LEU A 62 -3.89 13.10 -8.19
CA LEU A 62 -3.35 14.41 -7.81
C LEU A 62 -3.79 14.71 -6.39
N LYS A 63 -2.85 14.72 -5.44
CA LYS A 63 -3.17 15.02 -4.05
C LYS A 63 -3.23 16.53 -3.87
N LYS A 64 -4.44 17.07 -3.75
CA LYS A 64 -4.62 18.46 -3.33
C LYS A 64 -4.18 18.56 -1.87
N MET A 65 -3.06 19.23 -1.61
CA MET A 65 -2.69 19.58 -0.23
C MET A 65 -3.73 20.59 0.27
N GLY A 66 -4.34 20.30 1.42
CA GLY A 66 -5.30 21.19 2.07
C GLY A 66 -4.72 22.60 2.25
N GLY A 67 -5.54 23.61 1.97
CA GLY A 67 -5.32 24.98 2.41
C GLY A 67 -5.82 25.15 3.84
N THR A 68 -5.07 25.97 4.58
CA THR A 68 -5.05 26.27 6.03
C THR A 68 -4.51 25.16 6.91
#